data_AF-X1EGJ7-F1
#
_entry.id   AF-X1EGJ7-F1
#
_cell.length_a   1.000
_cell.length_b   1.000
_cell.length_c   1.000
_cell.angle_alpha   90.00
_cell.angle_beta   90.00
_cell.angle_gamma   90.00
#
_symmetry.space_group_name_H-M   'P 1'
#
loop_
_entity.id
_entity.type
_entity.pdbx_description
1 polymer ?
#
loop_
_entity_poly.entity_id
_entity_poly.type
_entity_poly.pdbx_seq_one_letter_code
_entity_poly.pdbx_strand_id
1 'polypeptide(L)'
;KGSGMRNAFERQFPDYKKLKIKLEMNDNESIISAVSESKYISIMSEMMAINAEKAGLIKILEIKGFPQIVKRDLFFIKSKNKELSELKTNFWEYIKKKYENY
;
A
#
# COMPACT_ATOMS: atom_id res chain seq x y z
N LYS A 1 -3.84 17.28 1.35
CA LYS A 1 -2.55 16.54 1.43
C LYS A 1 -2.78 15.17 0.79
N GLY A 2 -2.06 14.83 -0.28
CA GLY A 2 -2.37 13.69 -1.15
C GLY A 2 -2.00 12.33 -0.57
N SER A 3 -2.71 11.28 -1.00
CA SER A 3 -2.42 9.90 -0.67
C SER A 3 -1.08 9.46 -1.28
N GLY A 4 -0.18 8.91 -0.46
CA GLY A 4 1.08 8.36 -0.95
C GLY A 4 0.90 7.22 -1.97
N MET A 5 -0.22 6.47 -1.88
CA MET A 5 -0.56 5.44 -2.86
C MET A 5 -0.96 6.06 -4.20
N ARG A 6 -1.80 7.10 -4.17
CA ARG A 6 -2.20 7.82 -5.38
C ARG A 6 -0.99 8.40 -6.11
N ASN A 7 -0.11 9.09 -5.38
CA ASN A 7 1.09 9.67 -5.97
C ASN A 7 2.05 8.60 -6.54
N ALA A 8 2.15 7.43 -5.90
CA ALA A 8 2.97 6.34 -6.42
C ALA A 8 2.35 5.74 -7.68
N PHE A 9 1.04 5.49 -7.67
CA PHE A 9 0.30 4.94 -8.80
C PHE A 9 0.31 5.88 -10.01
N GLU A 10 0.05 7.17 -9.81
CA GLU A 10 0.10 8.18 -10.87
C GLU A 10 1.45 8.25 -11.58
N ARG A 11 2.55 8.07 -10.84
CA ARG A 11 3.91 8.13 -11.39
C ARG A 11 4.36 6.85 -12.06
N GLN A 12 3.94 5.69 -11.55
CA GLN A 12 4.47 4.39 -11.97
C GLN A 12 3.58 3.66 -12.98
N PHE A 13 2.28 3.94 -13.00
CA PHE A 13 1.37 3.26 -13.92
C PHE A 13 1.36 3.96 -15.28
N PRO A 14 1.84 3.31 -16.37
CA PRO A 14 2.07 3.97 -17.65
C PRO A 14 0.80 4.58 -18.28
N ASP A 15 -0.34 3.96 -18.02
CA ASP A 15 -1.63 4.33 -18.60
C ASP A 15 -2.51 5.14 -17.63
N TYR A 16 -1.94 5.71 -16.56
CA TYR A 16 -2.72 6.46 -15.57
C TYR A 16 -3.59 7.55 -16.20
N LYS A 17 -3.06 8.30 -17.17
CA LYS A 17 -3.78 9.37 -17.88
C LYS A 17 -4.96 8.87 -18.71
N LYS A 18 -5.01 7.58 -19.05
CA LYS A 18 -6.13 6.95 -19.79
C LYS A 18 -7.26 6.52 -18.85
N LEU A 19 -7.02 6.50 -17.54
CA LEU A 19 -8.02 6.07 -16.56
C LEU A 19 -9.12 7.14 -16.41
N LYS A 20 -10.37 6.69 -16.43
CA LYS A 20 -11.52 7.54 -16.12
C LYS A 20 -11.78 7.51 -14.62
N ILE A 21 -11.06 8.34 -13.86
CA ILE A 21 -11.25 8.44 -12.41
C ILE A 21 -12.66 8.94 -12.11
N LYS A 22 -13.44 8.12 -11.40
CA LYS A 22 -14.84 8.40 -11.05
C LYS A 22 -15.03 8.91 -9.63
N LEU A 23 -14.17 8.47 -8.73
CA LEU A 23 -14.28 8.75 -7.32
C LEU A 23 -12.87 8.78 -6.70
N GLU A 24 -12.65 9.70 -5.77
CA GLU A 24 -11.47 9.72 -4.93
C GLU A 24 -11.89 9.60 -3.46
N MET A 25 -11.28 8.66 -2.75
CA MET A 25 -11.52 8.39 -1.33
C MET A 25 -10.18 8.23 -0.63
N ASN A 26 -10.14 8.53 0.67
CA ASN A 26 -8.89 8.54 1.44
C ASN A 26 -8.81 7.44 2.50
N ASP A 27 -9.88 6.69 2.72
CA ASP A 27 -9.95 5.60 3.68
C ASP A 27 -10.22 4.26 2.97
N ASN A 28 -9.60 3.20 3.46
CA ASN A 28 -9.66 1.90 2.80
C ASN A 28 -11.05 1.25 2.94
N GLU A 29 -11.74 1.48 4.06
CA GLU A 29 -13.03 0.85 4.33
C GLU A 29 -14.12 1.36 3.38
N SER A 30 -14.20 2.67 3.15
CA SER A 30 -15.14 3.24 2.19
C SER A 30 -14.78 2.88 0.76
N ILE A 31 -13.48 2.73 0.43
CA ILE A 31 -13.07 2.18 -0.87
C ILE A 31 -13.56 0.75 -1.03
N ILE A 32 -13.41 -0.10 -0.01
CA ILE A 32 -13.87 -1.50 -0.04
C ILE A 32 -15.38 -1.57 -0.22
N SER A 33 -16.15 -0.82 0.58
CA SER A 33 -17.62 -0.77 0.47
C SER A 33 -18.07 -0.29 -0.91
N ALA A 34 -17.45 0.79 -1.43
CA ALA A 34 -17.78 1.31 -2.75
C ALA A 34 -17.48 0.30 -3.87
N VAL A 35 -16.42 -0.50 -3.75
CA VAL A 35 -16.10 -1.57 -4.72
C VAL A 35 -17.05 -2.75 -4.57
N SER A 36 -17.33 -3.21 -3.33
CA SER A 36 -18.16 -4.40 -3.07
C SER A 36 -19.61 -4.21 -3.50
N GLU A 37 -20.11 -2.97 -3.47
CA GLU A 37 -21.50 -2.63 -3.75
C GLU A 37 -21.71 -2.07 -5.17
N SER A 38 -20.68 -2.08 -6.03
CA SER A 38 -20.76 -1.49 -7.35
C SER A 38 -19.96 -2.25 -8.42
N LYS A 39 -19.96 -1.70 -9.63
CA LYS A 39 -19.14 -2.16 -10.75
C LYS A 39 -17.79 -1.43 -10.84
N TYR A 40 -17.44 -0.64 -9.84
CA TYR A 40 -16.19 0.10 -9.83
C TYR A 40 -15.02 -0.79 -9.43
N ILE A 41 -13.83 -0.39 -9.90
CA ILE A 41 -12.57 -0.99 -9.53
C ILE A 41 -11.73 0.06 -8.82
N SER A 42 -10.90 -0.39 -7.88
CA SER A 42 -9.99 0.48 -7.15
C SER A 42 -8.62 -0.17 -7.01
N ILE A 43 -7.66 0.63 -6.55
CA ILE A 43 -6.29 0.22 -6.28
C ILE A 43 -5.97 0.57 -4.84
N MET A 44 -5.42 -0.41 -4.12
CA MET A 44 -5.01 -0.26 -2.72
C MET A 44 -3.76 -1.10 -2.46
N SER A 45 -3.26 -1.07 -1.22
CA SER A 45 -2.16 -1.94 -0.83
C SER A 45 -2.59 -3.41 -0.82
N GLU A 46 -1.68 -4.28 -1.26
CA GLU A 46 -1.90 -5.73 -1.36
C GLU A 46 -2.43 -6.33 -0.05
N MET A 47 -1.81 -5.98 1.09
CA MET A 47 -2.24 -6.48 2.40
C MET A 47 -3.72 -6.19 2.70
N MET A 48 -4.21 -5.00 2.31
CA MET A 48 -5.62 -4.64 2.53
C MET A 48 -6.55 -5.39 1.56
N ALA A 49 -6.13 -5.51 0.30
CA ALA A 49 -6.89 -6.26 -0.70
C ALA A 49 -7.02 -7.75 -0.32
N ILE A 50 -5.94 -8.37 0.16
CA ILE A 50 -5.95 -9.77 0.63
C ILE A 50 -6.89 -9.95 1.82
N ASN A 51 -6.85 -9.03 2.79
CA ASN A 51 -7.74 -9.11 3.95
C ASN A 51 -9.21 -8.96 3.54
N ALA A 52 -9.53 -8.02 2.64
CA ALA A 52 -10.88 -7.79 2.16
C ALA A 52 -11.39 -8.95 1.28
N GLU A 53 -10.53 -9.55 0.45
CA GLU A 53 -10.89 -10.74 -0.34
C GLU A 53 -11.12 -11.96 0.56
N LYS A 54 -10.28 -12.18 1.59
CA LYS A 54 -10.50 -13.25 2.58
C LYS A 54 -11.81 -13.09 3.35
N ALA A 55 -12.23 -11.85 3.57
CA ALA A 55 -13.53 -11.53 4.16
C ALA A 55 -14.71 -11.67 3.16
N GLY A 56 -14.44 -12.00 1.89
CA GLY A 56 -15.47 -12.14 0.85
C GLY A 56 -16.05 -10.82 0.34
N LEU A 57 -15.44 -9.68 0.66
CA LEU A 57 -15.97 -8.36 0.32
C LEU A 57 -15.62 -7.94 -1.11
N ILE A 58 -14.45 -8.34 -1.62
CA ILE A 58 -13.98 -8.01 -2.96
C ILE A 58 -13.31 -9.22 -3.61
N LYS A 59 -12.97 -9.10 -4.89
CA LYS A 59 -12.11 -10.03 -5.61
C LYS A 59 -10.85 -9.32 -6.08
N ILE A 60 -9.68 -9.91 -5.87
CA ILE A 60 -8.42 -9.40 -6.42
C ILE A 60 -8.36 -9.76 -7.91
N LEU A 61 -8.03 -8.76 -8.73
CA LEU A 61 -7.89 -8.92 -10.18
C LEU A 61 -6.42 -9.03 -10.56
N GLU A 62 -6.05 -10.10 -11.25
CA GLU A 62 -4.73 -10.23 -11.88
C GLU A 62 -4.72 -9.52 -13.23
N ILE A 63 -3.91 -8.45 -13.34
CA ILE A 63 -3.81 -7.69 -14.59
C ILE A 63 -2.70 -8.30 -15.47
N LYS A 64 -3.11 -9.00 -16.52
CA LYS A 64 -2.18 -9.50 -17.54
C LYS A 64 -1.40 -8.35 -18.16
N GLY A 65 -0.07 -8.46 -18.21
CA GLY A 65 0.83 -7.42 -18.71
C GLY A 65 1.28 -6.39 -17.67
N PHE A 66 0.69 -6.38 -16.47
CA PHE A 66 1.10 -5.51 -15.35
C PHE A 66 1.20 -6.32 -14.05
N PRO A 67 2.14 -7.29 -13.95
CA PRO A 67 2.30 -8.11 -12.75
C PRO A 67 2.72 -7.27 -11.52
N GLN A 68 3.32 -6.11 -11.75
CA GLN A 68 3.62 -5.13 -10.71
C GLN A 68 3.16 -3.74 -11.18
N ILE A 69 2.06 -3.27 -10.60
CA ILE A 69 1.44 -1.98 -10.95
C ILE A 69 2.16 -0.82 -10.24
N VAL A 70 2.58 -1.04 -8.99
CA VAL A 70 3.32 -0.07 -8.17
C VAL A 70 4.30 -0.83 -7.26
N LYS A 71 5.55 -0.39 -7.20
CA LYS A 71 6.53 -0.83 -6.19
C LYS A 71 6.76 0.28 -5.18
N ARG A 72 6.77 -0.08 -3.88
CA ARG A 72 7.07 0.85 -2.79
C ARG A 72 8.02 0.19 -1.79
N ASP A 73 9.13 0.85 -1.55
CA ASP A 73 10.06 0.45 -0.51
C ASP A 73 9.52 0.88 0.86
N LEU A 74 9.73 0.03 1.87
CA LEU A 74 9.44 0.32 3.26
C LEU A 74 10.77 0.54 3.99
N PHE A 75 10.89 1.67 4.67
CA PHE A 75 12.11 2.03 5.39
C PHE A 75 11.83 2.15 6.89
N PHE A 76 12.65 1.49 7.68
CA PHE A 76 12.76 1.79 9.11
C PHE A 76 13.61 3.04 9.27
N ILE A 77 13.08 4.06 9.95
CA ILE A 77 13.77 5.33 10.17
C ILE A 77 13.94 5.63 11.66
N LYS A 78 15.04 6.30 12.00
CA LYS A 78 15.29 6.86 13.33
C LYS A 78 15.90 8.25 13.21
N SER A 79 15.73 9.07 14.24
CA SER A 79 16.42 10.37 14.32
C SER A 79 17.93 10.15 14.35
N LYS A 80 18.67 10.90 13.53
CA LYS A 80 20.14 10.78 13.44
C LYS A 80 20.82 11.10 14.79
N ASN A 81 20.33 12.11 15.49
CA ASN A 81 21.01 12.70 16.66
C ASN A 81 20.27 12.47 17.98
N LYS A 82 19.28 11.57 18.04
CA LYS A 82 18.63 11.24 19.31
C LYS A 82 19.08 9.87 19.76
N GLU A 83 19.52 9.79 21.00
CA GLU A 83 19.70 8.52 21.67
C GLU A 83 18.36 7.78 21.73
N LEU A 84 18.40 6.50 21.40
CA LEU A 84 17.25 5.62 21.56
C LEU A 84 17.18 5.23 23.04
N SER A 85 15.97 5.23 23.60
CA SER A 85 15.76 4.55 24.88
C SER A 85 16.11 3.07 24.72
N GLU A 86 16.43 2.40 25.83
CA GLU A 86 16.79 0.98 25.83
C GLU A 86 15.79 0.11 25.05
N LEU A 87 14.48 0.31 25.27
CA LEU A 87 13.42 -0.40 24.53
C LEU A 87 13.51 -0.17 23.01
N LYS A 88 13.77 1.06 22.57
CA LYS A 88 13.88 1.40 21.14
C LYS A 88 15.17 0.84 20.54
N THR A 89 16.26 0.82 21.28
CA THR A 89 17.51 0.17 20.89
C THR A 89 17.30 -1.33 20.71
N ASN A 90 16.67 -1.99 21.69
CA ASN A 90 16.40 -3.42 21.63
C ASN A 90 15.50 -3.78 20.43
N PHE A 91 14.46 -2.98 20.17
CA PHE A 91 13.63 -3.16 18.98
C PHE A 91 14.42 -2.94 17.68
N TRP A 92 15.26 -1.91 17.62
CA TRP A 92 16.09 -1.62 16.46
C TRP A 92 17.07 -2.76 16.15
N GLU A 93 17.79 -3.24 17.16
CA GLU A 93 18.72 -4.36 17.04
C GLU A 93 18.01 -5.66 16.68
N TYR A 94 16.79 -5.89 17.22
CA TYR A 94 15.96 -7.02 16.82
C TYR A 94 15.63 -6.99 15.33
N ILE A 95 15.17 -5.85 14.80
CA ILE A 95 14.87 -5.70 13.37
C ILE A 95 16.15 -5.87 12.54
N LYS A 96 17.24 -5.21 12.93
CA LYS A 96 18.53 -5.28 12.22
C LYS A 96 19.02 -6.73 12.11
N LYS A 97 19.12 -7.46 13.22
CA LYS A 97 19.56 -8.86 13.24
C LYS A 97 18.66 -9.79 12.42
N LYS A 98 17.35 -9.56 12.45
CA LYS A 98 16.39 -10.41 11.74
C LYS A 98 16.43 -10.25 10.22
N TYR A 99 16.83 -9.07 9.74
CA TYR A 99 16.77 -8.72 8.32
C TYR A 99 18.14 -8.34 7.72
N GLU A 100 19.25 -8.59 8.43
CA GLU A 100 20.63 -8.26 8.01
C GLU A 100 21.16 -9.07 6.81
N ASN A 101 20.42 -10.08 6.34
CA ASN A 101 20.81 -10.95 5.20
C ASN A 101 20.05 -10.66 3.89
N TYR A 102 19.54 -9.43 3.71
CA TYR A 102 18.96 -8.95 2.45
C TYR A 102 19.60 -7.64 2.00
#